data_AF-T0LLK3-F1
#
_entry.id   AF-T0LLK3-F1
#
_cell.length_a   1.000
_cell.length_b   1.000
_cell.length_c   1.000
_cell.angle_alpha   90.00
_cell.angle_beta   90.00
_cell.angle_gamma   90.00
#
_symmetry.space_group_name_H-M   'P 1'
#
loop_
_entity.id
_entity.type
_entity.pdbx_description
1 polymer ?
#
loop_
_entity_poly.entity_id
_entity_poly.type
_entity_poly.pdbx_seq_one_letter_code
_entity_poly.pdbx_strand_id
1 'polypeptide(L)'
;MDFVDRQMAGERPKAGSYVVRFKKVLNSWCFFNDVNPNLRSVKIPGANLSPTLYDEEVPSQSAVALVLRNATPRAKAIISLLAFSGLRPESLGNYNGSDALRIKDVEGISIESDGVEFSKVPAAIVVRQVKPTVAQLSKKGHKYFTFIPSEGLKYLSTYLNLRIRTGEKLDKESPLITIAPRGRSKRDNGVVATNDITRDTRYALRKSGFELRPYVFRSYFETALEMAEMKKIIPHNWREYWAGHMGDISARYSTNKVLPPDMREEMRNAFSKCCQYIETEHLTIVEDRNIGTNRKFLMLAGFEKEEIEKMNLEEMPTDELVKLIRERTAKDNQDKYNSQPTNRVEQKVINDNEIPSLLEQGWEFVSSISGGKSIMKKTIMEYKLF
;
A
#
# COMPACT_ATOMS: atom_id res chain seq x y z
N MET A 1 -1.92 27.59 -43.41
CA MET A 1 -1.91 27.31 -41.97
C MET A 1 -3.34 27.00 -41.55
N ASP A 2 -3.62 25.73 -41.30
CA ASP A 2 -4.97 25.27 -40.94
C ASP A 2 -5.26 25.45 -39.44
N PHE A 3 -6.42 24.99 -38.96
CA PHE A 3 -6.78 25.07 -37.54
C PHE A 3 -5.80 24.32 -36.63
N VAL A 4 -5.32 23.14 -37.06
CA VAL A 4 -4.40 22.31 -36.28
C VAL A 4 -3.06 23.03 -36.17
N ASP A 5 -2.54 23.55 -37.28
CA ASP A 5 -1.30 24.34 -37.31
C ASP A 5 -1.41 25.56 -36.40
N ARG A 6 -2.52 26.32 -36.48
CA ARG A 6 -2.74 27.50 -35.64
C ARG A 6 -2.78 27.17 -34.15
N GLN A 7 -3.41 26.05 -33.76
CA GLN A 7 -3.46 25.65 -32.35
C GLN A 7 -2.12 25.11 -31.85
N MET A 8 -1.35 24.44 -32.69
CA MET A 8 -0.10 23.78 -32.29
C MET A 8 1.15 24.65 -32.43
N ALA A 9 1.14 25.65 -33.33
CA ALA A 9 2.28 26.53 -33.61
C ALA A 9 2.01 28.03 -33.33
N GLY A 10 0.82 28.39 -32.84
CA GLY A 10 0.48 29.76 -32.47
C GLY A 10 1.14 30.24 -31.17
N GLU A 11 0.85 31.48 -30.75
CA GLU A 11 1.42 32.14 -29.56
C GLU A 11 1.26 31.35 -28.25
N ARG A 12 0.23 30.50 -28.16
CA ARG A 12 -0.01 29.61 -27.02
C ARG A 12 -0.21 28.18 -27.52
N PRO A 13 0.89 27.47 -27.85
CA PRO A 13 0.82 26.16 -28.47
C PRO A 13 0.08 25.18 -27.57
N LYS A 14 -0.84 24.41 -28.17
CA LYS A 14 -1.65 23.39 -27.49
C LYS A 14 -1.15 22.00 -27.85
N ALA A 15 -1.17 21.10 -26.87
CA ALA A 15 -0.83 19.71 -27.09
C ALA A 15 -1.80 19.06 -28.10
N GLY A 16 -1.29 18.14 -28.92
CA GLY A 16 -2.12 17.39 -29.88
C GLY A 16 -3.30 16.67 -29.22
N SER A 17 -3.11 16.14 -28.00
CA SER A 17 -4.17 15.51 -27.20
C SER A 17 -5.26 16.46 -26.70
N TYR A 18 -4.99 17.77 -26.66
CA TYR A 18 -6.02 18.80 -26.48
C TYR A 18 -6.75 19.06 -27.80
N VAL A 19 -6.01 19.26 -28.90
CA VAL A 19 -6.57 19.59 -30.21
C VAL A 19 -7.48 18.48 -30.76
N VAL A 20 -7.13 17.21 -30.52
CA VAL A 20 -7.96 16.06 -30.95
C VAL A 20 -9.35 16.03 -30.29
N ARG A 21 -9.55 16.71 -29.15
CA ARG A 21 -10.89 16.81 -28.52
C ARG A 21 -11.86 17.59 -29.39
N PHE A 22 -11.42 18.65 -30.05
CA PHE A 22 -12.27 19.40 -30.99
C PHE A 22 -12.71 18.51 -32.15
N LYS A 23 -11.80 17.69 -32.69
CA LYS A 23 -12.13 16.70 -33.74
C LYS A 23 -13.22 15.73 -33.28
N LYS A 24 -13.18 15.25 -32.02
CA LYS A 24 -14.23 14.38 -31.46
C LYS A 24 -15.57 15.10 -31.33
N VAL A 25 -15.58 16.33 -30.84
CA VAL A 25 -16.79 17.16 -30.69
C VAL A 25 -17.42 17.45 -32.05
N LEU A 26 -16.63 17.88 -33.02
CA LEU A 26 -17.09 18.17 -34.38
C LEU A 26 -17.66 16.92 -35.06
N ASN A 27 -16.98 15.77 -34.96
CA ASN A 27 -17.52 14.51 -35.46
C ASN A 27 -18.88 14.21 -34.82
N SER A 28 -18.98 14.27 -33.49
CA SER A 28 -20.23 13.98 -32.76
C SER A 28 -21.36 14.92 -33.16
N TRP A 29 -21.09 16.22 -33.27
CA TRP A 29 -22.10 17.22 -33.62
C TRP A 29 -22.52 17.10 -35.09
N CYS A 30 -21.59 16.91 -36.02
CA CYS A 30 -21.92 16.72 -37.43
C CYS A 30 -22.74 15.44 -37.63
N PHE A 31 -22.35 14.32 -37.02
CA PHE A 31 -23.13 13.07 -37.10
C PHE A 31 -24.54 13.22 -36.52
N PHE A 32 -24.71 13.98 -35.42
CA PHE A 32 -26.03 14.28 -34.87
C PHE A 32 -26.93 15.07 -35.86
N ASN A 33 -26.33 15.85 -36.74
CA ASN A 33 -27.03 16.62 -37.78
C ASN A 33 -26.99 15.92 -39.15
N ASP A 34 -26.73 14.60 -39.19
CA ASP A 34 -26.63 13.81 -40.41
C ASP A 34 -25.59 14.30 -41.43
N VAL A 35 -24.59 15.06 -40.96
CA VAL A 35 -23.46 15.52 -41.76
C VAL A 35 -22.23 14.67 -41.44
N ASN A 36 -21.58 14.12 -42.48
CA ASN A 36 -20.27 13.47 -42.31
C ASN A 36 -19.15 14.49 -42.61
N PRO A 37 -18.41 14.98 -41.60
CA PRO A 37 -17.39 16.01 -41.80
C PRO A 37 -16.08 15.46 -42.39
N ASN A 38 -15.99 14.14 -42.62
CA ASN A 38 -14.81 13.44 -43.17
C ASN A 38 -13.48 13.82 -42.51
N LEU A 39 -13.47 14.05 -41.18
CA LEU A 39 -12.26 14.45 -40.46
C LEU A 39 -11.24 13.32 -40.29
N ARG A 40 -11.49 12.11 -40.82
CA ARG A 40 -10.59 10.95 -40.67
C ARG A 40 -9.20 11.24 -41.23
N SER A 41 -9.11 11.99 -42.32
CA SER A 41 -7.86 12.41 -42.98
C SER A 41 -7.03 13.40 -42.17
N VAL A 42 -7.66 14.18 -41.26
CA VAL A 42 -6.96 15.18 -40.43
C VAL A 42 -6.10 14.47 -39.39
N LYS A 43 -4.78 14.41 -39.65
CA LYS A 43 -3.80 13.87 -38.72
C LYS A 43 -3.35 14.97 -37.76
N ILE A 44 -3.47 14.71 -36.46
CA ILE A 44 -3.03 15.64 -35.41
C ILE A 44 -1.76 15.04 -34.77
N PRO A 45 -0.59 15.66 -34.96
CA PRO A 45 0.65 15.18 -34.34
C PRO A 45 0.51 15.10 -32.82
N GLY A 46 1.02 14.03 -32.21
CA GLY A 46 0.98 13.86 -30.77
C GLY A 46 -0.44 13.75 -30.17
N ALA A 47 -1.47 13.40 -30.96
CA ALA A 47 -2.85 13.25 -30.47
C ALA A 47 -3.00 12.25 -29.31
N ASN A 48 -2.15 11.22 -29.27
CA ASN A 48 -2.13 10.19 -28.23
C ASN A 48 -1.07 10.45 -27.15
N LEU A 49 -0.27 11.52 -27.30
CA LEU A 49 0.74 11.86 -26.31
C LEU A 49 0.11 12.63 -25.16
N SER A 50 0.60 12.33 -23.96
CA SER A 50 0.29 13.09 -22.75
C SER A 50 1.59 13.71 -22.24
N PRO A 51 2.02 14.87 -22.77
CA PRO A 51 3.32 15.45 -22.46
C PRO A 51 3.55 15.62 -20.96
N THR A 52 2.49 15.98 -20.23
CA THR A 52 2.53 16.15 -18.78
C THR A 52 2.71 14.86 -17.98
N LEU A 53 2.55 13.68 -18.60
CA LEU A 53 2.68 12.36 -17.96
C LEU A 53 4.01 11.67 -18.34
N TYR A 54 4.79 12.23 -19.26
CA TYR A 54 5.90 11.52 -19.91
C TYR A 54 6.99 11.10 -18.91
N ASP A 55 7.37 12.01 -18.01
CA ASP A 55 8.38 11.79 -16.97
C ASP A 55 7.75 11.61 -15.57
N GLU A 56 6.44 11.32 -15.48
CA GLU A 56 5.77 11.15 -14.19
C GLU A 56 6.06 9.77 -13.61
N GLU A 57 6.98 9.69 -12.65
CA GLU A 57 7.29 8.47 -11.93
C GLU A 57 6.29 8.17 -10.81
N VAL A 58 6.04 6.87 -10.59
CA VAL A 58 5.24 6.39 -9.47
C VAL A 58 6.07 6.53 -8.18
N PRO A 59 5.55 7.17 -7.11
CA PRO A 59 6.31 7.38 -5.88
C PRO A 59 6.62 6.05 -5.21
N SER A 60 7.78 5.96 -4.55
CA SER A 60 8.14 4.82 -3.70
C SER A 60 7.32 4.79 -2.40
N GLN A 61 7.36 3.68 -1.67
CA GLN A 61 6.74 3.58 -0.33
C GLN A 61 7.29 4.66 0.62
N SER A 62 8.59 4.95 0.56
CA SER A 62 9.22 5.99 1.38
C SER A 62 8.77 7.41 1.01
N ALA A 63 8.58 7.68 -0.29
CA ALA A 63 8.01 8.95 -0.75
C ALA A 63 6.56 9.12 -0.27
N VAL A 64 5.73 8.07 -0.37
CA VAL A 64 4.36 8.09 0.15
C VAL A 64 4.35 8.29 1.68
N ALA A 65 5.26 7.63 2.41
CA ALA A 65 5.43 7.80 3.85
C ALA A 65 5.75 9.26 4.22
N LEU A 66 6.67 9.90 3.48
CA LEU A 66 7.04 11.30 3.68
C LEU A 66 5.85 12.24 3.44
N VAL A 67 5.06 11.99 2.40
CA VAL A 67 3.85 12.79 2.13
C VAL A 67 2.83 12.61 3.26
N LEU A 68 2.61 11.37 3.71
CA LEU A 68 1.71 11.08 4.82
C LEU A 68 2.17 11.81 6.09
N ARG A 69 3.45 11.75 6.47
CA ARG A 69 4.00 12.46 7.65
C ARG A 69 3.70 13.96 7.64
N ASN A 70 3.76 14.60 6.48
CA ASN A 70 3.54 16.03 6.30
C ASN A 70 2.08 16.46 6.11
N ALA A 71 1.18 15.50 5.88
CA ALA A 71 -0.23 15.71 5.60
C ALA A 71 -1.06 15.95 6.88
N THR A 72 -2.15 16.70 6.74
CA THR A 72 -3.16 16.87 7.80
C THR A 72 -3.90 15.55 8.06
N PRO A 73 -4.58 15.35 9.21
CA PRO A 73 -5.34 14.11 9.46
C PRO A 73 -6.35 13.77 8.36
N ARG A 74 -7.04 14.80 7.84
CA ARG A 74 -7.94 14.69 6.70
C ARG A 74 -7.22 14.25 5.42
N ALA A 75 -6.09 14.88 5.10
CA ALA A 75 -5.32 14.54 3.91
C ALA A 75 -4.70 13.13 4.03
N LYS A 76 -4.27 12.70 5.23
CA LYS A 76 -3.81 11.32 5.49
C LYS A 76 -4.92 10.31 5.19
N ALA A 77 -6.14 10.55 5.66
CA ALA A 77 -7.29 9.68 5.37
C ALA A 77 -7.63 9.66 3.87
N ILE A 78 -7.56 10.79 3.18
CA ILE A 78 -7.77 10.83 1.72
C ILE A 78 -6.67 10.06 1.00
N ILE A 79 -5.40 10.33 1.32
CA ILE A 79 -4.25 9.69 0.68
C ILE A 79 -4.28 8.19 0.92
N SER A 80 -4.60 7.71 2.13
CA SER A 80 -4.70 6.28 2.39
C SER A 80 -5.81 5.61 1.58
N LEU A 81 -6.96 6.26 1.40
CA LEU A 81 -8.02 5.75 0.53
C LEU A 81 -7.58 5.66 -0.95
N LEU A 82 -6.81 6.64 -1.45
CA LEU A 82 -6.31 6.60 -2.82
C LEU A 82 -5.14 5.62 -3.00
N ALA A 83 -4.14 5.71 -2.13
CA ALA A 83 -2.86 5.01 -2.21
C ALA A 83 -2.93 3.55 -1.73
N PHE A 84 -3.78 3.26 -0.74
CA PHE A 84 -3.83 1.94 -0.13
C PHE A 84 -5.05 1.13 -0.52
N SER A 85 -6.08 1.75 -1.10
CA SER A 85 -7.28 1.04 -1.58
C SER A 85 -7.57 1.27 -3.06
N GLY A 86 -6.76 2.07 -3.76
CA GLY A 86 -6.90 2.29 -5.20
C GLY A 86 -8.16 3.06 -5.61
N LEU A 87 -8.84 3.72 -4.66
CA LEU A 87 -10.07 4.45 -4.97
C LEU A 87 -9.78 5.62 -5.91
N ARG A 88 -10.75 5.93 -6.78
CA ARG A 88 -10.68 7.15 -7.59
C ARG A 88 -11.07 8.35 -6.70
N PRO A 89 -10.48 9.53 -6.92
CA PRO A 89 -10.93 10.74 -6.24
C PRO A 89 -12.44 10.97 -6.40
N GLU A 90 -13.01 10.65 -7.57
CA GLU A 90 -14.45 10.76 -7.84
C GLU A 90 -15.30 9.79 -7.02
N SER A 91 -14.75 8.66 -6.58
CA SER A 91 -15.45 7.70 -5.72
C SER A 91 -15.54 8.18 -4.28
N LEU A 92 -14.61 9.05 -3.84
CA LEU A 92 -14.66 9.68 -2.52
C LEU A 92 -15.67 10.82 -2.47
N GLY A 93 -15.79 11.57 -3.57
CA GLY A 93 -16.80 12.60 -3.77
C GLY A 93 -16.91 12.93 -5.25
N ASN A 94 -18.12 12.86 -5.81
CA ASN A 94 -18.31 13.05 -7.25
C ASN A 94 -18.07 14.51 -7.68
N TYR A 95 -18.03 14.75 -8.99
CA TYR A 95 -17.60 16.05 -9.53
C TYR A 95 -18.45 17.23 -9.07
N ASN A 96 -19.77 17.04 -9.03
CA ASN A 96 -20.73 18.04 -8.54
C ASN A 96 -20.95 17.95 -7.02
N GLY A 97 -20.26 17.04 -6.31
CA GLY A 97 -20.45 16.65 -4.90
C GLY A 97 -21.93 16.52 -4.48
N SER A 98 -22.69 15.81 -5.30
CA SER A 98 -24.03 15.34 -4.97
C SER A 98 -24.02 13.99 -4.24
N ASP A 99 -22.95 13.20 -4.38
CA ASP A 99 -22.76 11.93 -3.68
C ASP A 99 -21.27 11.69 -3.35
N ALA A 100 -21.04 10.87 -2.33
CA ALA A 100 -19.72 10.53 -1.79
C ALA A 100 -19.76 9.15 -1.13
N LEU A 101 -18.59 8.56 -0.91
CA LEU A 101 -18.47 7.37 -0.06
C LEU A 101 -18.93 7.71 1.36
N ARG A 102 -19.70 6.82 2.01
CA ARG A 102 -20.28 7.02 3.34
C ARG A 102 -19.69 6.07 4.36
N ILE A 103 -19.93 6.32 5.65
CA ILE A 103 -19.44 5.44 6.72
C ILE A 103 -19.94 4.01 6.53
N LYS A 104 -21.23 3.81 6.20
CA LYS A 104 -21.79 2.47 5.92
C LYS A 104 -21.11 1.68 4.79
N ASP A 105 -20.36 2.37 3.93
CA ASP A 105 -19.69 1.73 2.80
C ASP A 105 -18.40 1.03 3.23
N VAL A 106 -17.92 1.25 4.46
CA VAL A 106 -16.77 0.55 5.06
C VAL A 106 -17.26 -0.62 5.91
N GLU A 107 -16.81 -1.82 5.59
CA GLU A 107 -17.19 -3.03 6.31
C GLU A 107 -16.61 -3.06 7.73
N GLY A 108 -17.44 -3.45 8.70
CA GLY A 108 -16.98 -3.70 10.07
C GLY A 108 -16.71 -2.45 10.89
N ILE A 109 -17.07 -1.26 10.39
CA ILE A 109 -16.98 -0.01 11.14
C ILE A 109 -18.10 0.10 12.19
N SER A 110 -17.73 0.42 13.43
CA SER A 110 -18.65 0.81 14.50
C SER A 110 -18.34 2.24 14.94
N ILE A 111 -19.40 3.01 15.21
CA ILE A 111 -19.28 4.37 15.75
C ILE A 111 -19.67 4.25 17.23
N GLU A 112 -18.68 4.41 18.10
CA GLU A 112 -18.85 4.44 19.54
C GLU A 112 -18.84 5.90 20.04
N SER A 113 -19.17 6.11 21.31
CA SER A 113 -19.23 7.45 21.91
C SER A 113 -17.86 8.16 21.95
N ASP A 114 -16.77 7.41 21.99
CA ASP A 114 -15.39 7.89 22.15
C ASP A 114 -14.54 7.76 20.88
N GLY A 115 -15.04 7.08 19.85
CA GLY A 115 -14.35 6.95 18.57
C GLY A 115 -14.96 5.95 17.60
N VAL A 116 -14.16 5.57 16.61
CA VAL A 116 -14.51 4.63 15.56
C VAL A 116 -13.58 3.42 15.60
N GLU A 117 -14.17 2.24 15.63
CA GLU A 117 -13.48 0.95 15.61
C GLU A 117 -13.77 0.16 14.33
N PHE A 118 -12.87 -0.78 14.00
CA PHE A 118 -13.00 -1.65 12.84
C PHE A 118 -12.82 -3.11 13.27
N SER A 119 -13.86 -3.92 13.07
CA SER A 119 -13.85 -5.35 13.42
C SER A 119 -13.20 -6.25 12.37
N LYS A 120 -12.92 -5.73 11.17
CA LYS A 120 -12.28 -6.48 10.07
C LYS A 120 -11.10 -5.75 9.50
N VAL A 121 -9.98 -6.45 9.34
CA VAL A 121 -8.73 -5.92 8.80
C VAL A 121 -8.13 -6.94 7.84
N PRO A 122 -7.77 -6.57 6.60
CA PRO A 122 -8.15 -5.34 5.88
C PRO A 122 -9.67 -5.17 5.78
N ALA A 123 -10.21 -3.96 5.94
CA ALA A 123 -11.65 -3.70 5.83
C ALA A 123 -12.04 -3.55 4.36
N ALA A 124 -13.17 -4.09 3.93
CA ALA A 124 -13.62 -3.87 2.56
C ALA A 124 -14.37 -2.53 2.45
N ILE A 125 -14.08 -1.79 1.38
CA ILE A 125 -14.76 -0.55 1.01
C ILE A 125 -15.61 -0.81 -0.22
N VAL A 126 -16.91 -0.61 -0.08
CA VAL A 126 -17.90 -0.85 -1.14
C VAL A 126 -18.13 0.43 -1.94
N VAL A 127 -17.74 0.43 -3.21
CA VAL A 127 -18.03 1.53 -4.13
C VAL A 127 -19.39 1.30 -4.77
N ARG A 128 -20.35 2.16 -4.41
CA ARG A 128 -21.75 2.06 -4.81
C ARG A 128 -21.93 2.38 -6.31
N GLN A 129 -22.84 1.66 -6.95
CA GLN A 129 -23.41 2.05 -8.23
C GLN A 129 -24.53 3.07 -7.97
N VAL A 130 -24.52 4.19 -8.68
CA VAL A 130 -25.62 5.17 -8.67
C VAL A 130 -26.43 5.01 -9.95
N LYS A 131 -27.75 5.22 -9.87
CA LYS A 131 -28.67 5.19 -11.02
C LYS A 131 -28.17 6.10 -12.16
N PRO A 132 -28.41 5.75 -13.43
CA PRO A 132 -27.78 6.37 -14.61
C PRO A 132 -28.01 7.89 -14.78
N THR A 133 -28.95 8.49 -14.03
CA THR A 133 -29.32 9.91 -14.09
C THR A 133 -28.53 10.83 -13.15
N VAL A 134 -27.63 10.32 -12.30
CA VAL A 134 -26.81 11.12 -11.37
C VAL A 134 -25.33 10.81 -11.58
N ALA A 135 -24.46 11.82 -11.45
CA ALA A 135 -23.01 11.70 -11.61
C ALA A 135 -22.44 10.52 -10.79
N GLN A 136 -21.89 9.53 -11.50
CA GLN A 136 -21.58 8.20 -10.98
C GLN A 136 -20.29 8.16 -10.15
N LEU A 137 -20.30 7.47 -9.01
CA LEU A 137 -19.11 7.16 -8.19
C LEU A 137 -18.27 6.02 -8.80
N SER A 138 -18.92 5.10 -9.54
CA SER A 138 -18.28 4.00 -10.25
C SER A 138 -18.29 4.25 -11.77
N LYS A 139 -17.11 4.47 -12.36
CA LYS A 139 -16.95 4.57 -13.83
C LYS A 139 -17.24 3.24 -14.56
N LYS A 140 -17.28 2.12 -13.83
CA LYS A 140 -17.62 0.78 -14.36
C LYS A 140 -19.11 0.62 -14.63
N GLY A 141 -19.96 1.50 -14.09
CA GLY A 141 -21.41 1.35 -14.15
C GLY A 141 -21.95 0.21 -13.28
N HIS A 142 -21.13 -0.43 -12.45
CA HIS A 142 -21.52 -1.51 -11.52
C HIS A 142 -20.87 -1.34 -10.14
N LYS A 143 -21.49 -1.93 -9.11
CA LYS A 143 -21.00 -1.99 -7.73
C LYS A 143 -19.75 -2.87 -7.67
N TYR A 144 -18.73 -2.43 -6.96
CA TYR A 144 -17.54 -3.25 -6.66
C TYR A 144 -17.02 -2.93 -5.25
N PHE A 145 -16.04 -3.68 -4.78
CA PHE A 145 -15.33 -3.35 -3.55
C PHE A 145 -13.81 -3.45 -3.74
N THR A 146 -13.10 -2.76 -2.86
CA THR A 146 -11.65 -2.87 -2.64
C THR A 146 -11.42 -3.05 -1.15
N PHE A 147 -10.17 -3.18 -0.70
CA PHE A 147 -9.82 -3.24 0.71
C PHE A 147 -8.96 -2.05 1.12
N ILE A 148 -9.03 -1.68 2.40
CA ILE A 148 -8.12 -0.75 3.05
C ILE A 148 -7.34 -1.49 4.15
N PRO A 149 -6.00 -1.40 4.17
CA PRO A 149 -5.17 -2.12 5.11
C PRO A 149 -5.13 -1.43 6.48
N SER A 150 -4.43 -2.04 7.44
CA SER A 150 -4.38 -1.60 8.85
C SER A 150 -3.90 -0.14 9.02
N GLU A 151 -2.84 0.26 8.33
CA GLU A 151 -2.31 1.62 8.35
C GLU A 151 -3.33 2.63 7.79
N GLY A 152 -4.03 2.26 6.71
CA GLY A 152 -5.08 3.09 6.14
C GLY A 152 -6.26 3.29 7.09
N LEU A 153 -6.64 2.23 7.80
CA LEU A 153 -7.68 2.27 8.83
C LEU A 153 -7.27 3.13 10.02
N LYS A 154 -6.00 3.11 10.44
CA LYS A 154 -5.47 3.98 11.50
C LYS A 154 -5.59 5.46 11.14
N TYR A 155 -5.22 5.85 9.91
CA TYR A 155 -5.40 7.23 9.44
C TYR A 155 -6.88 7.62 9.35
N LEU A 156 -7.72 6.69 8.88
CA LEU A 156 -9.16 6.92 8.77
C LEU A 156 -9.81 7.08 10.17
N SER A 157 -9.50 6.20 11.12
CA SER A 157 -9.97 6.29 12.51
C SER A 157 -9.53 7.61 13.15
N THR A 158 -8.25 7.98 13.01
CA THR A 158 -7.73 9.26 13.52
C THR A 158 -8.54 10.45 13.02
N TYR A 159 -8.88 10.45 11.73
CA TYR A 159 -9.67 11.51 11.11
C TYR A 159 -11.13 11.51 11.56
N LEU A 160 -11.79 10.35 11.64
CA LEU A 160 -13.18 10.26 12.10
C LEU A 160 -13.30 10.62 13.59
N ASN A 161 -12.35 10.19 14.42
CA ASN A 161 -12.31 10.56 15.84
C ASN A 161 -12.10 12.06 16.02
N LEU A 162 -11.30 12.70 15.16
CA LEU A 162 -11.17 14.16 15.15
C LEU A 162 -12.52 14.84 14.87
N ARG A 163 -13.31 14.32 13.93
CA ARG A 163 -14.66 14.83 13.62
C ARG A 163 -15.60 14.73 14.82
N ILE A 164 -15.65 13.57 15.46
CA ILE A 164 -16.44 13.34 16.69
C ILE A 164 -16.02 14.32 17.79
N ARG A 165 -14.70 14.46 18.03
CA ARG A 165 -14.15 15.38 19.04
C ARG A 165 -14.46 16.85 18.75
N THR A 166 -14.58 17.24 17.48
CA THR A 166 -15.02 18.58 17.09
C THR A 166 -16.54 18.80 17.21
N GLY A 167 -17.28 17.82 17.71
CA GLY A 167 -18.73 17.89 17.95
C GLY A 167 -19.59 17.42 16.79
N GLU A 168 -19.02 16.85 15.73
CA GLU A 168 -19.78 16.28 14.63
C GLU A 168 -20.44 14.96 15.06
N LYS A 169 -21.76 14.86 14.97
CA LYS A 169 -22.49 13.61 15.21
C LYS A 169 -22.43 12.75 13.95
N LEU A 170 -21.59 11.72 13.97
CA LEU A 170 -21.45 10.79 12.85
C LEU A 170 -22.53 9.70 12.91
N ASP A 171 -23.08 9.37 11.74
CA ASP A 171 -23.98 8.26 11.54
C ASP A 171 -23.56 7.43 10.30
N LYS A 172 -24.28 6.34 10.03
CA LYS A 172 -24.02 5.47 8.88
C LYS A 172 -24.12 6.19 7.52
N GLU A 173 -24.89 7.27 7.44
CA GLU A 173 -25.13 8.03 6.22
C GLU A 173 -24.17 9.20 6.02
N SER A 174 -23.38 9.52 7.05
CA SER A 174 -22.41 10.60 7.04
C SER A 174 -21.34 10.34 5.97
N PRO A 175 -20.91 11.38 5.21
CA PRO A 175 -19.82 11.26 4.27
C PRO A 175 -18.55 10.76 4.97
N LEU A 176 -17.85 9.81 4.37
CA LEU A 176 -16.60 9.30 4.91
C LEU A 176 -15.55 10.41 4.99
N ILE A 177 -15.51 11.28 3.97
CA ILE A 177 -14.74 12.52 3.96
C ILE A 177 -15.72 13.70 3.77
N THR A 178 -15.91 14.52 4.81
CA THR A 178 -16.75 15.74 4.76
C THR A 178 -16.05 16.89 4.01
N ILE A 179 -16.55 18.12 4.02
CA ILE A 179 -15.87 19.31 3.47
C ILE A 179 -14.87 19.87 4.50
N ALA A 180 -13.74 20.44 4.06
CA ALA A 180 -12.81 21.09 4.98
C ALA A 180 -13.46 22.36 5.60
N PRO A 181 -13.38 22.57 6.93
CA PRO A 181 -13.98 23.73 7.59
C PRO A 181 -13.52 25.10 7.04
N ARG A 182 -12.33 25.13 6.42
CA ARG A 182 -11.67 26.33 5.89
C ARG A 182 -11.98 26.63 4.40
N GLY A 183 -12.84 25.84 3.75
CA GLY A 183 -13.14 26.01 2.31
C GLY A 183 -14.24 27.02 2.03
N ARG A 184 -14.14 27.77 0.92
CA ARG A 184 -15.20 28.66 0.39
C ARG A 184 -16.46 27.91 -0.06
N SER A 185 -16.39 26.59 -0.18
CA SER A 185 -17.46 25.70 -0.65
C SER A 185 -18.29 25.22 0.55
N LYS A 186 -19.11 26.07 1.18
CA LYS A 186 -20.12 25.57 2.12
C LYS A 186 -21.24 24.94 1.29
N ARG A 187 -21.35 23.61 1.33
CA ARG A 187 -22.53 22.91 0.84
C ARG A 187 -23.26 22.35 2.05
N ASP A 188 -24.56 22.55 2.08
CA ASP A 188 -25.40 22.21 3.22
C ASP A 188 -25.40 20.70 3.51
N ASN A 189 -25.07 19.87 2.52
CA ASN A 189 -25.02 18.41 2.64
C ASN A 189 -23.68 17.86 3.17
N GLY A 190 -22.65 18.69 3.37
CA GLY A 190 -21.32 18.25 3.80
C GLY A 190 -20.55 17.37 2.79
N VAL A 191 -21.08 17.17 1.58
CA VAL A 191 -20.50 16.28 0.56
C VAL A 191 -19.39 17.01 -0.20
N VAL A 192 -18.20 16.42 -0.14
CA VAL A 192 -17.00 16.94 -0.80
C VAL A 192 -17.04 16.70 -2.31
N ALA A 193 -16.58 17.68 -3.10
CA ALA A 193 -16.39 17.50 -4.53
C ALA A 193 -15.00 16.92 -4.84
N THR A 194 -14.86 16.25 -5.99
CA THR A 194 -13.56 15.71 -6.45
C THR A 194 -12.43 16.76 -6.43
N ASN A 195 -12.74 18.02 -6.75
CA ASN A 195 -11.76 19.10 -6.76
C ASN A 195 -11.20 19.42 -5.36
N ASP A 196 -12.01 19.28 -4.31
CA ASP A 196 -11.55 19.49 -2.93
C ASP A 196 -10.65 18.32 -2.48
N ILE A 197 -11.00 17.09 -2.84
CA ILE A 197 -10.17 15.89 -2.61
C ILE A 197 -8.79 16.04 -3.27
N THR A 198 -8.77 16.44 -4.55
CA THR A 198 -7.52 16.61 -5.30
C THR A 198 -6.72 17.84 -4.88
N ARG A 199 -7.36 18.86 -4.30
CA ARG A 199 -6.65 20.01 -3.72
C ARG A 199 -5.86 19.59 -2.48
N ASP A 200 -6.49 18.86 -1.56
CA ASP A 200 -5.87 18.50 -0.28
C ASP A 200 -4.67 17.56 -0.50
N THR A 201 -4.78 16.61 -1.43
CA THR A 201 -3.67 15.71 -1.80
C THR A 201 -2.54 16.43 -2.54
N ARG A 202 -2.87 17.35 -3.46
CA ARG A 202 -1.87 18.18 -4.14
C ARG A 202 -1.10 19.06 -3.15
N TYR A 203 -1.77 19.61 -2.15
CA TYR A 203 -1.11 20.39 -1.11
C TYR A 203 -0.12 19.55 -0.31
N ALA A 204 -0.50 18.33 0.08
CA ALA A 204 0.39 17.41 0.79
C ALA A 204 1.61 17.04 -0.06
N LEU A 205 1.43 16.70 -1.34
CA LEU A 205 2.52 16.40 -2.27
C LEU A 205 3.53 17.55 -2.37
N ARG A 206 3.05 18.76 -2.64
CA ARG A 206 3.90 19.96 -2.77
C ARG A 206 4.62 20.30 -1.48
N LYS A 207 3.95 20.17 -0.33
CA LYS A 207 4.56 20.40 0.98
C LYS A 207 5.71 19.42 1.25
N SER A 208 5.69 18.25 0.63
CA SER A 208 6.74 17.24 0.71
C SER A 208 7.76 17.32 -0.43
N GLY A 209 7.74 18.39 -1.24
CA GLY A 209 8.71 18.61 -2.32
C GLY A 209 8.42 17.86 -3.62
N PHE A 210 7.23 17.25 -3.75
CA PHE A 210 6.85 16.53 -4.97
C PHE A 210 5.94 17.37 -5.87
N GLU A 211 6.28 17.45 -7.15
CA GLU A 211 5.45 18.08 -8.20
C GLU A 211 4.50 17.10 -8.90
N LEU A 212 4.18 15.98 -8.24
CA LEU A 212 3.30 14.93 -8.77
C LEU A 212 1.82 15.33 -8.73
N ARG A 213 1.02 14.66 -9.55
CA ARG A 213 -0.44 14.82 -9.53
C ARG A 213 -1.11 13.90 -8.52
N PRO A 214 -2.28 14.27 -7.98
CA PRO A 214 -3.05 13.41 -7.06
C PRO A 214 -3.32 11.98 -7.55
N TYR A 215 -3.39 11.75 -8.87
CA TYR A 215 -3.65 10.43 -9.43
C TYR A 215 -2.48 9.46 -9.21
N VAL A 216 -1.29 9.98 -8.88
CA VAL A 216 -0.08 9.17 -8.65
C VAL A 216 -0.25 8.19 -7.48
N PHE A 217 -1.08 8.52 -6.49
CA PHE A 217 -1.39 7.60 -5.38
C PHE A 217 -2.13 6.36 -5.87
N ARG A 218 -3.01 6.52 -6.86
CA ARG A 218 -3.69 5.38 -7.45
C ARG A 218 -2.72 4.56 -8.30
N SER A 219 -1.84 5.20 -9.06
CA SER A 219 -0.77 4.51 -9.77
C SER A 219 0.13 3.72 -8.82
N TYR A 220 0.47 4.28 -7.65
CA TYR A 220 1.20 3.58 -6.59
C TYR A 220 0.49 2.30 -6.15
N PHE A 221 -0.81 2.35 -5.88
CA PHE A 221 -1.60 1.16 -5.56
C PHE A 221 -1.57 0.11 -6.68
N GLU A 222 -1.78 0.54 -7.92
CA GLU A 222 -1.82 -0.35 -9.09
C GLU A 222 -0.46 -1.04 -9.32
N THR A 223 0.65 -0.30 -9.17
CA THR A 223 2.03 -0.83 -9.23
C THR A 223 2.31 -1.79 -8.07
N ALA A 224 1.86 -1.47 -6.84
CA ALA A 224 2.02 -2.38 -5.70
C ALA A 224 1.29 -3.72 -5.90
N LEU A 225 0.07 -3.68 -6.47
CA LEU A 225 -0.65 -4.91 -6.82
C LEU A 225 -0.05 -5.64 -8.03
N GLU A 226 0.55 -4.93 -8.97
CA GLU A 226 1.30 -5.55 -10.08
C GLU A 226 2.49 -6.36 -9.55
N MET A 227 3.23 -5.84 -8.56
CA MET A 227 4.28 -6.60 -7.88
C MET A 227 3.73 -7.86 -7.20
N ALA A 228 2.55 -7.79 -6.58
CA ALA A 228 1.90 -8.94 -5.99
C ALA A 228 1.42 -9.97 -7.04
N GLU A 229 0.94 -9.52 -8.19
CA GLU A 229 0.58 -10.36 -9.33
C GLU A 229 1.81 -11.08 -9.90
N MET A 230 2.92 -10.36 -10.11
CA MET A 230 4.18 -10.94 -10.59
C MET A 230 4.71 -12.03 -9.65
N LYS A 231 4.51 -11.86 -8.34
CA LYS A 231 4.85 -12.86 -7.30
C LYS A 231 3.78 -13.94 -7.11
N LYS A 232 2.75 -13.99 -7.98
CA LYS A 232 1.65 -14.96 -7.96
C LYS A 232 0.87 -14.99 -6.63
N ILE A 233 0.83 -13.86 -5.91
CA ILE A 233 0.04 -13.72 -4.67
C ILE A 233 -1.45 -13.57 -5.00
N ILE A 234 -1.73 -12.82 -6.08
CA ILE A 234 -3.09 -12.55 -6.57
C ILE A 234 -3.17 -12.81 -8.08
N PRO A 235 -4.33 -13.24 -8.58
CA PRO A 235 -4.58 -13.32 -10.02
C PRO A 235 -4.88 -11.93 -10.63
N HIS A 236 -4.65 -11.81 -11.93
CA HIS A 236 -4.87 -10.56 -12.70
C HIS A 236 -6.27 -9.96 -12.50
N ASN A 237 -7.30 -10.80 -12.58
CA ASN A 237 -8.70 -10.38 -12.46
C ASN A 237 -9.04 -9.76 -11.08
N TRP A 238 -8.33 -10.14 -10.01
CA TRP A 238 -8.53 -9.54 -8.67
C TRP A 238 -7.88 -8.16 -8.60
N ARG A 239 -6.69 -7.99 -9.19
CA ARG A 239 -6.06 -6.66 -9.32
C ARG A 239 -6.96 -5.70 -10.09
N GLU A 240 -7.45 -6.11 -11.26
CA GLU A 240 -8.37 -5.30 -12.07
C GLU A 240 -9.66 -4.98 -11.31
N TYR A 241 -10.19 -5.96 -10.56
CA TYR A 241 -11.40 -5.78 -9.76
C TYR A 241 -11.22 -4.73 -8.66
N TRP A 242 -10.17 -4.82 -7.84
CA TRP A 242 -9.92 -3.86 -6.75
C TRP A 242 -9.55 -2.47 -7.28
N ALA A 243 -8.84 -2.40 -8.41
CA ALA A 243 -8.61 -1.13 -9.10
C ALA A 243 -9.93 -0.53 -9.66
N GLY A 244 -11.02 -1.28 -9.73
CA GLY A 244 -12.27 -0.80 -10.34
C GLY A 244 -12.11 -0.59 -11.85
N HIS A 245 -11.33 -1.45 -12.49
CA HIS A 245 -11.25 -1.57 -13.94
C HIS A 245 -12.46 -2.39 -14.44
N MET A 246 -12.84 -2.18 -15.70
CA MET A 246 -13.91 -2.96 -16.34
C MET A 246 -13.55 -4.46 -16.33
N GLY A 247 -12.25 -4.75 -16.40
CA GLY A 247 -11.67 -6.07 -16.55
C GLY A 247 -11.91 -6.64 -17.94
N ASP A 248 -11.36 -7.81 -18.18
CA ASP A 248 -11.65 -8.59 -19.39
C ASP A 248 -13.14 -8.93 -19.52
N ILE A 249 -13.55 -9.33 -20.73
CA ILE A 249 -14.94 -9.76 -21.03
C ILE A 249 -15.40 -10.86 -20.04
N SER A 250 -14.48 -11.68 -19.53
CA SER A 250 -14.70 -12.73 -18.52
C SER A 250 -15.11 -12.21 -17.14
N ALA A 251 -14.74 -10.97 -16.78
CA ALA A 251 -15.12 -10.33 -15.52
C ALA A 251 -16.65 -10.15 -15.41
N ARG A 252 -17.35 -10.03 -16.56
CA ARG A 252 -18.83 -9.99 -16.62
C ARG A 252 -19.49 -11.26 -16.09
N TYR A 253 -18.80 -12.40 -16.14
CA TYR A 253 -19.34 -13.69 -15.71
C TYR A 253 -18.87 -14.13 -14.31
N SER A 254 -17.89 -13.43 -13.72
CA SER A 254 -17.30 -13.73 -12.41
C SER A 254 -17.48 -12.57 -11.42
N THR A 255 -16.52 -11.66 -11.33
CA THR A 255 -16.43 -10.63 -10.29
C THR A 255 -17.47 -9.51 -10.42
N ASN A 256 -18.16 -9.41 -11.55
CA ASN A 256 -19.26 -8.45 -11.74
C ASN A 256 -20.61 -8.95 -11.18
N LYS A 257 -20.70 -10.20 -10.71
CA LYS A 257 -21.86 -10.74 -9.98
C LYS A 257 -21.72 -10.50 -8.47
N VAL A 258 -22.78 -10.76 -7.71
CA VAL A 258 -22.69 -10.79 -6.24
C VAL A 258 -21.71 -11.89 -5.86
N LEU A 259 -20.56 -11.50 -5.31
CA LEU A 259 -19.53 -12.43 -4.89
C LEU A 259 -19.99 -13.21 -3.65
N PRO A 260 -19.83 -14.55 -3.63
CA PRO A 260 -20.08 -15.35 -2.43
C PRO A 260 -19.25 -14.83 -1.24
N PRO A 261 -19.76 -14.94 0.01
CA PRO A 261 -19.03 -14.51 1.20
C PRO A 261 -17.63 -15.13 1.31
N ASP A 262 -17.49 -16.41 0.98
CA ASP A 262 -16.21 -17.14 1.06
C ASP A 262 -15.17 -16.57 0.10
N MET A 263 -15.58 -16.24 -1.14
CA MET A 263 -14.69 -15.63 -2.13
C MET A 263 -14.23 -14.24 -1.68
N ARG A 264 -15.11 -13.46 -1.02
CA ARG A 264 -14.72 -12.16 -0.46
C ARG A 264 -13.68 -12.31 0.64
N GLU A 265 -13.78 -13.35 1.46
CA GLU A 265 -12.82 -13.59 2.53
C GLU A 265 -11.49 -14.13 2.00
N GLU A 266 -11.52 -14.96 0.96
CA GLU A 266 -10.32 -15.38 0.23
C GLU A 266 -9.60 -14.18 -0.40
N MET A 267 -10.37 -13.28 -1.04
CA MET A 267 -9.88 -12.00 -1.55
C MET A 267 -9.25 -11.15 -0.44
N ARG A 268 -9.85 -11.10 0.76
CA ARG A 268 -9.30 -10.37 1.91
C ARG A 268 -7.97 -10.95 2.35
N ASN A 269 -7.88 -12.28 2.46
CA ASN A 269 -6.65 -12.99 2.85
C ASN A 269 -5.52 -12.74 1.84
N ALA A 270 -5.83 -12.73 0.54
CA ALA A 270 -4.84 -12.43 -0.48
C ALA A 270 -4.42 -10.95 -0.46
N PHE A 271 -5.37 -10.03 -0.29
CA PHE A 271 -5.07 -8.60 -0.12
C PHE A 271 -4.19 -8.35 1.10
N SER A 272 -4.41 -9.07 2.21
CA SER A 272 -3.56 -8.98 3.40
C SER A 272 -2.10 -9.29 3.10
N LYS A 273 -1.82 -10.24 2.19
CA LYS A 273 -0.45 -10.55 1.75
C LYS A 273 0.14 -9.46 0.85
N CYS A 274 -0.71 -8.70 0.14
CA CYS A 274 -0.30 -7.56 -0.67
C CYS A 274 0.06 -6.32 0.18
N CYS A 275 -0.42 -6.24 1.43
CA CYS A 275 -0.24 -5.06 2.29
C CYS A 275 1.22 -4.65 2.45
N GLN A 276 2.17 -5.61 2.45
CA GLN A 276 3.61 -5.33 2.50
C GLN A 276 4.13 -4.42 1.36
N TYR A 277 3.47 -4.42 0.19
CA TYR A 277 3.82 -3.57 -0.96
C TYR A 277 3.05 -2.24 -0.97
N ILE A 278 2.02 -2.13 -0.11
CA ILE A 278 1.06 -1.04 -0.12
C ILE A 278 1.29 -0.12 1.09
N GLU A 279 1.35 -0.69 2.29
CA GLU A 279 1.61 0.02 3.54
C GLU A 279 3.03 0.57 3.57
N THR A 280 3.21 1.66 4.29
CA THR A 280 4.47 2.38 4.45
C THR A 280 5.07 2.21 5.84
N GLU A 281 4.28 1.80 6.84
CA GLU A 281 4.75 1.53 8.21
C GLU A 281 5.72 0.33 8.28
N HIS A 282 5.73 -0.57 7.29
CA HIS A 282 6.67 -1.70 7.26
C HIS A 282 8.15 -1.29 7.21
N LEU A 283 8.48 -0.10 6.69
CA LEU A 283 9.85 0.42 6.71
C LEU A 283 10.38 0.53 8.15
N THR A 284 9.54 0.98 9.09
CA THR A 284 9.95 1.10 10.50
C THR A 284 10.11 -0.25 11.20
N ILE A 285 9.30 -1.26 10.86
CA ILE A 285 9.33 -2.57 11.55
C ILE A 285 10.49 -3.45 11.07
N VAL A 286 10.90 -3.37 9.81
CA VAL A 286 12.04 -4.16 9.31
C VAL A 286 13.35 -3.61 9.90
N GLU A 287 13.50 -2.30 9.98
CA GLU A 287 14.63 -1.63 10.65
C GLU A 287 14.66 -2.01 12.15
N ASP A 288 13.53 -1.88 12.87
CA ASP A 288 13.44 -2.25 14.29
C ASP A 288 13.60 -3.77 14.55
N ARG A 289 13.07 -4.63 13.67
CA ARG A 289 13.25 -6.09 13.79
C ARG A 289 14.69 -6.48 13.53
N ASN A 290 15.37 -5.89 12.56
CA ASN A 290 16.77 -6.15 12.30
C ASN A 290 17.64 -5.69 13.47
N ILE A 291 17.39 -4.50 14.02
CA ILE A 291 18.08 -3.99 15.22
C ILE A 291 17.80 -4.92 16.41
N GLY A 292 16.55 -5.28 16.66
CA GLY A 292 16.16 -6.19 17.74
C GLY A 292 16.76 -7.61 17.57
N THR A 293 16.95 -8.06 16.34
CA THR A 293 17.56 -9.35 16.01
C THR A 293 19.08 -9.30 16.16
N ASN A 294 19.73 -8.23 15.68
CA ASN A 294 21.15 -7.97 15.84
C ASN A 294 21.53 -7.85 17.33
N ARG A 295 20.71 -7.15 18.14
CA ARG A 295 20.87 -7.09 19.60
C ARG A 295 20.86 -8.48 20.22
N LYS A 296 19.92 -9.35 19.84
CA LYS A 296 19.86 -10.73 20.36
C LYS A 296 21.09 -11.54 19.95
N PHE A 297 21.58 -11.41 18.72
CA PHE A 297 22.79 -12.10 18.27
C PHE A 297 24.05 -11.63 19.02
N LEU A 298 24.19 -10.33 19.27
CA LEU A 298 25.29 -9.78 20.05
C LEU A 298 25.24 -10.24 21.51
N MET A 299 24.06 -10.25 22.14
CA MET A 299 23.91 -10.81 23.48
C MET A 299 24.30 -12.30 23.53
N LEU A 300 23.88 -13.09 22.52
CA LEU A 300 24.23 -14.51 22.42
C LEU A 300 25.75 -14.74 22.24
N ALA A 301 26.43 -13.77 21.64
CA ALA A 301 27.87 -13.76 21.41
C ALA A 301 28.70 -13.25 22.61
N GLY A 302 28.07 -12.93 23.75
CA GLY A 302 28.75 -12.50 24.97
C GLY A 302 29.01 -10.99 25.07
N PHE A 303 28.22 -10.16 24.39
CA PHE A 303 28.25 -8.71 24.59
C PHE A 303 27.27 -8.29 25.69
N GLU A 304 27.73 -7.41 26.58
CA GLU A 304 26.91 -6.85 27.65
C GLU A 304 25.94 -5.79 27.12
N LYS A 305 24.81 -5.63 27.80
CA LYS A 305 23.75 -4.70 27.36
C LYS A 305 24.26 -3.26 27.19
N GLU A 306 25.14 -2.82 28.08
CA GLU A 306 25.77 -1.48 28.05
C GLU A 306 26.76 -1.30 26.89
N GLU A 307 27.37 -2.38 26.40
CA GLU A 307 28.25 -2.35 25.22
C GLU A 307 27.42 -2.23 23.95
N ILE A 308 26.31 -2.98 23.87
CA ILE A 308 25.38 -2.98 22.74
C ILE A 308 24.69 -1.61 22.60
N GLU A 309 24.36 -0.94 23.70
CA GLU A 309 23.74 0.40 23.68
C GLU A 309 24.69 1.49 23.16
N LYS A 310 26.00 1.27 23.22
CA LYS A 310 27.02 2.18 22.66
C LYS A 310 27.30 1.93 21.17
N MET A 311 26.75 0.84 20.59
CA MET A 311 26.91 0.52 19.18
C MET A 311 25.81 1.19 18.33
N ASN A 312 26.21 1.77 17.19
CA ASN A 312 25.25 2.25 16.20
C ASN A 312 24.76 1.09 15.32
N LEU A 313 23.79 0.33 15.84
CA LEU A 313 23.21 -0.84 15.15
C LEU A 313 22.29 -0.48 13.98
N GLU A 314 21.91 0.79 13.85
CA GLU A 314 21.04 1.29 12.77
C GLU A 314 21.80 1.37 11.44
N GLU A 315 23.07 1.76 11.48
CA GLU A 315 23.90 1.97 10.29
C GLU A 315 24.96 0.88 10.08
N MET A 316 25.04 -0.11 10.98
CA MET A 316 26.06 -1.15 10.91
C MET A 316 25.78 -2.17 9.79
N PRO A 317 26.69 -2.35 8.82
CA PRO A 317 26.55 -3.36 7.78
C PRO A 317 26.66 -4.79 8.35
N THR A 318 25.93 -5.73 7.76
CA THR A 318 25.83 -7.13 8.23
C THR A 318 27.19 -7.83 8.33
N ASP A 319 28.11 -7.55 7.41
CA ASP A 319 29.44 -8.17 7.39
C ASP A 319 30.29 -7.76 8.61
N GLU A 320 30.12 -6.52 9.06
CA GLU A 320 30.81 -5.98 10.24
C GLU A 320 30.25 -6.60 11.54
N LEU A 321 28.93 -6.77 11.62
CA LEU A 321 28.26 -7.49 12.72
C LEU A 321 28.76 -8.93 12.83
N VAL A 322 28.84 -9.66 11.70
CA VAL A 322 29.32 -11.05 11.68
C VAL A 322 30.79 -11.13 12.12
N LYS A 323 31.61 -10.14 11.74
CA LYS A 323 33.00 -10.05 12.17
C LYS A 323 33.12 -9.83 13.68
N LEU A 324 32.35 -8.91 14.25
CA LEU A 324 32.31 -8.64 15.70
C LEU A 324 31.91 -9.89 16.51
N ILE A 325 30.87 -10.60 16.06
CA ILE A 325 30.41 -11.84 16.70
C ILE A 325 31.51 -12.90 16.69
N ARG A 326 32.20 -13.09 15.55
CA ARG A 326 33.30 -14.06 15.43
C ARG A 326 34.49 -13.71 16.31
N GLU A 327 34.87 -12.45 16.39
CA GLU A 327 36.01 -12.01 17.19
C GLU A 327 35.75 -12.18 18.70
N ARG A 328 34.53 -11.88 19.17
CA ARG A 328 34.15 -12.05 20.58
C ARG A 328 34.04 -13.52 20.98
N THR A 329 33.39 -14.33 20.15
CA THR A 329 33.27 -15.79 20.37
C THR A 329 34.61 -16.52 20.26
N ALA A 330 35.55 -16.05 19.44
CA ALA A 330 36.91 -16.59 19.39
C ALA A 330 37.71 -16.26 20.66
N LYS A 331 37.58 -15.04 21.20
CA LYS A 331 38.25 -14.63 22.45
C LYS A 331 37.73 -15.39 23.67
N ASP A 332 36.41 -15.55 23.80
CA ASP A 332 35.79 -16.35 24.89
C ASP A 332 36.21 -17.83 24.87
N ASN A 333 36.48 -18.39 23.67
CA ASN A 333 36.98 -19.75 23.53
C ASN A 333 38.49 -19.87 23.84
N GLN A 334 39.25 -18.80 23.68
CA GLN A 334 40.68 -18.75 24.01
C GLN A 334 40.89 -18.65 25.53
N ASP A 335 40.04 -17.90 26.23
CA ASP A 335 40.07 -17.78 27.70
C ASP A 335 39.60 -19.06 28.41
N LYS A 336 38.70 -19.84 27.80
CA LYS A 336 38.27 -21.16 28.31
C LYS A 336 39.29 -22.28 28.12
N TYR A 337 40.29 -22.12 27.25
CA TYR A 337 41.32 -23.16 27.02
C TYR A 337 42.39 -23.21 28.12
N ASN A 338 42.46 -22.20 28.99
CA ASN A 338 43.48 -22.09 30.05
C ASN A 338 42.99 -22.41 31.47
N SER A 339 41.78 -22.96 31.65
CA SER A 339 41.28 -23.34 32.98
C SER A 339 40.45 -24.62 32.99
N GLN A 340 41.14 -25.76 33.21
CA GLN A 340 40.64 -27.08 33.67
C GLN A 340 39.49 -27.77 32.88
N PRO A 341 39.37 -29.12 32.94
CA PRO A 341 38.66 -29.88 31.92
C PRO A 341 37.15 -29.61 32.00
N THR A 342 36.61 -28.99 30.96
CA THR A 342 35.17 -28.79 30.81
C THR A 342 34.64 -29.78 29.78
N ASN A 343 33.46 -30.34 30.05
CA ASN A 343 32.76 -31.23 29.13
C ASN A 343 32.67 -30.59 27.74
N ARG A 344 33.23 -31.27 26.74
CA ARG A 344 33.22 -30.77 25.36
C ARG A 344 31.82 -30.94 24.81
N VAL A 345 31.12 -29.83 24.61
CA VAL A 345 29.80 -29.79 23.98
C VAL A 345 29.99 -29.47 22.51
N GLU A 346 29.64 -30.41 21.63
CA GLU A 346 29.59 -30.18 20.19
C GLU A 346 28.16 -29.79 19.78
N GLN A 347 28.03 -28.80 18.88
CA GLN A 347 26.77 -28.42 18.26
C GLN A 347 26.91 -28.43 16.74
N LYS A 348 25.88 -28.93 16.04
CA LYS A 348 25.83 -28.99 14.57
C LYS A 348 24.45 -28.59 14.06
N VAL A 349 24.43 -27.88 12.93
CA VAL A 349 23.22 -27.59 12.17
C VAL A 349 23.08 -28.62 11.06
N ILE A 350 21.96 -29.33 11.02
CA ILE A 350 21.70 -30.43 10.09
C ILE A 350 20.36 -30.24 9.39
N ASN A 351 20.11 -30.97 8.31
CA ASN A 351 18.78 -31.00 7.69
C ASN A 351 17.85 -31.90 8.53
N ASP A 352 16.55 -31.59 8.55
CA ASP A 352 15.59 -32.31 9.42
C ASP A 352 15.54 -33.82 9.14
N ASN A 353 15.88 -34.24 7.92
CA ASN A 353 15.94 -35.65 7.52
C ASN A 353 17.06 -36.44 8.22
N GLU A 354 18.06 -35.77 8.79
CA GLU A 354 19.22 -36.38 9.46
C GLU A 354 19.04 -36.46 10.99
N ILE A 355 17.94 -35.91 11.53
CA ILE A 355 17.65 -35.91 12.97
C ILE A 355 17.54 -37.35 13.54
N PRO A 356 16.81 -38.30 12.91
CA PRO A 356 16.64 -39.63 13.48
C PRO A 356 17.97 -40.37 13.69
N SER A 357 18.92 -40.26 12.74
CA SER A 357 20.20 -40.97 12.85
C SER A 357 21.12 -40.36 13.92
N LEU A 358 20.99 -39.06 14.19
CA LEU A 358 21.81 -38.38 15.20
C LEU A 358 21.26 -38.57 16.61
N LEU A 359 19.94 -38.69 16.77
CA LEU A 359 19.32 -39.10 18.04
C LEU A 359 19.83 -40.49 18.48
N GLU A 360 19.91 -41.45 17.57
CA GLU A 360 20.49 -42.78 17.84
C GLU A 360 21.96 -42.72 18.25
N GLN A 361 22.70 -41.73 17.75
CA GLN A 361 24.11 -41.50 18.10
C GLN A 361 24.29 -40.69 19.40
N GLY A 362 23.23 -40.43 20.14
CA GLY A 362 23.26 -39.73 21.42
C GLY A 362 23.41 -38.21 21.30
N TRP A 363 22.97 -37.63 20.18
CA TRP A 363 22.79 -36.18 20.05
C TRP A 363 21.40 -35.77 20.54
N GLU A 364 21.31 -34.61 21.18
CA GLU A 364 20.09 -33.99 21.69
C GLU A 364 19.60 -32.89 20.73
N PHE A 365 18.30 -32.86 20.48
CA PHE A 365 17.68 -31.80 19.69
C PHE A 365 17.52 -30.50 20.51
N VAL A 366 17.90 -29.36 19.92
CA VAL A 366 17.82 -28.05 20.60
C VAL A 366 16.73 -27.16 20.02
N SER A 367 16.73 -26.92 18.71
CA SER A 367 15.72 -26.07 18.05
C SER A 367 15.71 -26.23 16.53
N SER A 368 14.57 -25.92 15.90
CA SER A 368 14.40 -25.86 14.44
C SER A 368 14.68 -24.45 13.91
N ILE A 369 15.39 -24.37 12.79
CA ILE A 369 15.65 -23.15 12.01
C ILE A 369 14.75 -23.18 10.77
N SER A 370 14.23 -22.02 10.36
CA SER A 370 13.44 -21.87 9.13
C SER A 370 14.21 -22.39 7.91
N GLY A 371 13.57 -23.23 7.09
CA GLY A 371 14.17 -23.81 5.89
C GLY A 371 14.55 -25.30 5.99
N GLY A 372 13.95 -26.05 6.93
CA GLY A 372 14.13 -27.50 7.05
C GLY A 372 15.45 -27.93 7.69
N LYS A 373 15.99 -27.09 8.57
CA LYS A 373 17.25 -27.34 9.29
C LYS A 373 17.04 -27.29 10.79
N SER A 374 17.82 -28.07 11.53
CA SER A 374 17.71 -28.19 12.98
C SER A 374 19.08 -28.21 13.64
N ILE A 375 19.15 -27.72 14.88
CA ILE A 375 20.36 -27.70 15.71
C ILE A 375 20.36 -28.92 16.63
N MET A 376 21.41 -29.73 16.54
CA MET A 376 21.67 -30.88 17.42
C MET A 376 22.90 -30.62 18.30
N LYS A 377 22.90 -31.12 19.53
CA LYS A 377 23.96 -30.95 20.54
C LYS A 377 24.41 -32.31 21.09
N LYS A 378 25.71 -32.54 21.29
CA LYS A 378 26.21 -33.75 21.96
C LYS A 378 27.26 -33.40 23.00
N THR A 379 27.14 -33.98 24.19
CA THR A 379 28.09 -33.79 25.28
C THR A 379 29.04 -34.98 25.31
N ILE A 380 30.34 -34.73 25.13
CA ILE A 380 31.38 -35.76 25.18
C ILE A 380 32.09 -35.65 26.53
N MET A 381 32.06 -36.75 27.30
CA MET A 381 32.81 -36.90 28.54
C MET A 381 34.16 -37.56 28.22
N GLU A 382 35.27 -36.86 28.40
CA GLU A 382 36.61 -37.45 28.33
C GLU A 382 37.01 -38.00 29.70
N TYR A 383 37.19 -39.31 29.82
CA TYR A 383 37.87 -39.93 30.97
C TYR A 383 39.34 -40.15 30.60
N LYS A 384 40.27 -39.58 31.38
CA LYS A 384 41.67 -39.99 31.34
C LYS A 384 41.79 -41.36 32.01
N LEU A 385 42.22 -42.37 31.26
CA LEU A 385 42.79 -43.59 31.84
C LEU A 385 44.18 -43.23 32.39
N PHE A 386 44.40 -43.55 33.66
CA PHE A 386 45.66 -43.33 34.37
C PHE A 386 46.81 -44.17 33.81
#